data_AF-B8DRX5-F1
#
_entry.id   AF-B8DRX5-F1
#
_cell.length_a   1.000
_cell.length_b   1.000
_cell.length_c   1.000
_cell.angle_alpha   90.00
_cell.angle_beta   90.00
_cell.angle_gamma   90.00
#
_symmetry.space_group_name_H-M   'P 1'
#
loop_
_entity.id
_entity.type
_entity.pdbx_description
1 polymer ?
#
loop_
_entity_poly.entity_id
_entity_poly.type
_entity_poly.pdbx_seq_one_letter_code
_entity_poly.pdbx_strand_id
1 'polypeptide(L)'
;MRIRWQYSIPLILLFVPFIWAMGFTFPVGDDFARSNEARFWFDIPQALESMGRSWWTWSGRYTHHFLVIFLGKSAESRFGYALVCSAACLLYWGALWNIFSELSHSKRKAEAFFIASVCMLALYSCYPTLGISFYEVTDILGITFGNGLVLLFVGRVCALWNAERVRSQDVWISSMPGILAVGCYEHSAVATIAVSVCVYVLAARVGHKHKSVFLKIVVVMAGFFLLSFLARGNFRRQTKRAVSWAQMLEQLLPVFSMTFELLIKFLSSFFAVVCVWLGTVAGGCSDVSAQNGTKVRGFSPAYVLSGCLLMAFLVTLGIVTVHALSDVPISSTGKLSASVLLLISCVAVAMCVHVLRPVRCFVVQWMDRGVYILVSAFVIVMVLLMQPAYGDTVYSIFSGETTAYAASKEKRNAYLRWKGFDAERGVQAVSRELLAPYPNAVWFAIPGSPEEWPASKVAQMFGVDAVAAMLPDPAVALRVAADRGRLGGLVPIGDGPGGCAAVVERDIVAGPNDTFRFHWLLADVAGCEPGNVVTVVLLHRQSARPLPVALQRRYERQLLDRERVPVDEMPLFAGIRHSWNFREWTADTGSGPWLAIPVAAPEWGEVKAVFVSVNGSDFRRVPL
;
A
#
# COMPACT_ATOMS: atom_id res chain seq x y z
N MET A 1 -9.62 -35.55 -22.53
CA MET A 1 -8.16 -35.62 -22.36
C MET A 1 -7.87 -36.59 -21.19
N ARG A 2 -6.66 -37.17 -21.11
CA ARG A 2 -6.09 -37.79 -19.90
C ARG A 2 -4.59 -37.45 -19.86
N ILE A 3 -4.23 -36.25 -19.42
CA ILE A 3 -2.81 -35.89 -19.23
C ILE A 3 -2.19 -36.83 -18.18
N ARG A 4 -1.06 -37.45 -18.53
CA ARG A 4 -0.24 -38.20 -17.56
C ARG A 4 0.57 -37.19 -16.72
N TRP A 5 0.62 -37.42 -15.41
CA TRP A 5 1.42 -36.64 -14.45
C TRP A 5 2.88 -36.40 -14.90
N GLN A 6 3.45 -37.36 -15.64
CA GLN A 6 4.76 -37.30 -16.28
C GLN A 6 5.01 -35.99 -17.05
N TYR A 7 4.03 -35.47 -17.79
CA TYR A 7 4.15 -34.24 -18.58
C TYR A 7 4.20 -32.96 -17.73
N SER A 8 3.90 -33.05 -16.43
CA SER A 8 4.07 -31.93 -15.51
C SER A 8 5.49 -31.83 -14.95
N ILE A 9 6.32 -32.88 -15.07
CA ILE A 9 7.70 -32.86 -14.55
C ILE A 9 8.57 -31.82 -15.28
N PRO A 10 8.59 -31.74 -16.63
CA PRO A 10 9.35 -30.68 -17.32
C PRO A 10 8.85 -29.27 -16.98
N LEU A 11 7.54 -29.09 -16.81
CA LEU A 11 6.96 -27.82 -16.36
C LEU A 11 7.44 -27.42 -14.96
N ILE A 12 7.56 -28.39 -14.04
CA ILE A 12 8.08 -28.15 -12.69
C ILE A 12 9.54 -27.69 -12.73
N LEU A 13 10.36 -28.30 -13.60
CA LEU A 13 11.76 -27.92 -13.79
C LEU A 13 11.92 -26.47 -14.31
N LEU A 14 10.98 -25.99 -15.13
CA LEU A 14 10.96 -24.60 -15.62
C LEU A 14 10.63 -23.57 -14.51
N PHE A 15 10.18 -23.98 -13.33
CA PHE A 15 10.04 -23.05 -12.18
C PHE A 15 11.31 -22.89 -11.35
N VAL A 16 12.28 -23.80 -11.49
CA VAL A 16 13.49 -23.80 -10.66
C VAL A 16 14.25 -22.45 -10.71
N PRO A 17 14.41 -21.78 -11.87
CA PRO A 17 15.04 -20.45 -11.92
C PRO A 17 14.31 -19.42 -11.04
N PHE A 18 12.98 -19.34 -11.12
CA PHE A 18 12.21 -18.37 -10.33
C PHE A 18 12.24 -18.67 -8.82
N ILE A 19 12.13 -19.94 -8.43
CA ILE A 19 12.21 -20.37 -7.03
C ILE A 19 13.61 -20.12 -6.47
N TRP A 20 14.66 -20.37 -7.26
CA TRP A 20 16.04 -20.07 -6.91
C TRP A 20 16.25 -18.56 -6.70
N ALA A 21 15.75 -17.72 -7.62
CA ALA A 21 15.81 -16.26 -7.51
C ALA A 21 15.15 -15.72 -6.22
N MET A 22 14.09 -16.35 -5.71
CA MET A 22 13.49 -15.99 -4.42
C MET A 22 14.45 -16.16 -3.22
N GLY A 23 15.47 -17.01 -3.33
CA GLY A 23 16.53 -17.15 -2.33
C GLY A 23 17.36 -15.87 -2.09
N PHE A 24 17.24 -14.91 -3.01
CA PHE A 24 17.99 -13.67 -3.03
C PHE A 24 17.09 -12.43 -2.90
N THR A 25 15.83 -12.60 -2.48
CA THR A 25 14.93 -11.47 -2.19
C THR A 25 15.31 -10.81 -0.87
N PHE A 26 15.29 -9.48 -0.83
CA PHE A 26 15.54 -8.71 0.39
C PHE A 26 14.42 -7.68 0.61
N PRO A 27 14.08 -7.36 1.87
CA PRO A 27 13.23 -6.22 2.15
C PRO A 27 13.97 -4.91 1.88
N VAL A 28 13.26 -3.94 1.32
CA VAL A 28 13.77 -2.63 0.92
C VAL A 28 12.77 -1.55 1.38
N GLY A 29 13.26 -0.34 1.68
CA GLY A 29 12.40 0.76 2.14
C GLY A 29 11.66 0.43 3.43
N ASP A 30 10.34 0.66 3.45
CA ASP A 30 9.47 0.39 4.60
C ASP A 30 9.60 -1.06 5.11
N ASP A 31 9.71 -2.04 4.21
CA ASP A 31 9.86 -3.47 4.58
C ASP A 31 11.13 -3.74 5.38
N PHE A 32 12.22 -3.03 5.09
CA PHE A 32 13.46 -3.19 5.86
C PHE A 32 13.26 -2.72 7.29
N ALA A 33 12.64 -1.55 7.49
CA ALA A 33 12.30 -1.05 8.81
C ALA A 33 11.35 -2.01 9.54
N ARG A 34 10.31 -2.53 8.86
CA ARG A 34 9.36 -3.49 9.46
C ARG A 34 10.02 -4.81 9.86
N SER A 35 10.89 -5.40 9.03
CA SER A 35 11.59 -6.64 9.38
C SER A 35 12.49 -6.52 10.63
N ASN A 36 12.92 -5.29 10.97
CA ASN A 36 13.69 -5.01 12.17
C ASN A 36 12.82 -4.66 13.41
N GLU A 37 11.49 -4.55 13.28
CA GLU A 37 10.59 -4.44 14.45
C GLU A 37 10.47 -5.78 15.21
N ALA A 38 10.73 -6.90 14.52
CA ALA A 38 10.57 -8.24 15.08
C ALA A 38 11.66 -8.58 16.12
N ARG A 39 11.23 -9.13 17.25
CA ARG A 39 12.11 -9.49 18.37
C ARG A 39 12.77 -10.86 18.15
N PHE A 40 12.09 -11.75 17.46
CA PHE A 40 12.54 -13.12 17.14
C PHE A 40 12.05 -13.54 15.74
N TRP A 41 12.40 -14.75 15.31
CA TRP A 41 11.88 -15.33 14.07
C TRP A 41 10.47 -15.87 14.32
N PHE A 42 9.54 -15.71 13.37
CA PHE A 42 8.14 -16.11 13.51
C PHE A 42 7.40 -15.33 14.63
N ASP A 43 7.67 -14.02 14.75
CA ASP A 43 7.12 -13.13 15.78
C ASP A 43 5.66 -12.73 15.50
N ILE A 44 4.75 -13.69 15.74
CA ILE A 44 3.30 -13.49 15.63
C ILE A 44 2.81 -12.34 16.54
N PRO A 45 3.22 -12.22 17.83
CA PRO A 45 2.78 -11.12 18.68
C PRO A 45 3.13 -9.74 18.12
N GLN A 46 4.38 -9.51 17.72
CA GLN A 46 4.81 -8.23 17.14
C GLN A 46 4.13 -7.96 15.80
N ALA A 47 3.96 -8.99 14.97
CA ALA A 47 3.29 -8.86 13.69
C ALA A 47 1.81 -8.47 13.86
N LEU A 48 1.09 -9.08 14.81
CA LEU A 48 -0.30 -8.72 15.13
C LEU A 48 -0.41 -7.31 15.73
N GLU A 49 0.44 -6.97 16.69
CA GLU A 49 0.49 -5.65 17.32
C GLU A 49 0.76 -4.56 16.28
N SER A 50 1.77 -4.74 15.43
CA SER A 50 2.15 -3.78 14.41
C SER A 50 1.15 -3.73 13.25
N MET A 51 0.45 -4.83 12.93
CA MET A 51 -0.69 -4.82 12.00
C MET A 51 -1.83 -3.97 12.55
N GLY A 52 -2.26 -4.19 13.81
CA GLY A 52 -3.30 -3.38 14.45
C GLY A 52 -2.93 -1.90 14.57
N ARG A 53 -1.69 -1.62 15.00
CA ARG A 53 -1.12 -0.26 15.03
C ARG A 53 -1.10 0.38 13.65
N SER A 54 -0.68 -0.34 12.61
CA SER A 54 -0.63 0.20 11.24
C SER A 54 -2.03 0.42 10.65
N TRP A 55 -2.99 -0.45 10.97
CA TRP A 55 -4.40 -0.28 10.61
C TRP A 55 -4.97 1.05 11.14
N TRP A 56 -4.59 1.41 12.38
CA TRP A 56 -4.96 2.67 13.02
C TRP A 56 -4.14 3.89 12.56
N THR A 57 -2.83 3.72 12.32
CA THR A 57 -1.89 4.85 12.18
C THR A 57 -1.34 5.07 10.77
N TRP A 58 -1.54 4.15 9.83
CA TRP A 58 -0.85 4.19 8.53
C TRP A 58 -1.64 3.67 7.31
N SER A 59 -2.32 2.53 7.38
CA SER A 59 -3.27 2.10 6.32
C SER A 59 -4.08 0.90 6.79
N GLY A 60 -5.36 0.86 6.40
CA GLY A 60 -6.25 -0.27 6.65
C GLY A 60 -5.90 -1.55 5.87
N ARG A 61 -4.94 -1.46 4.96
CA ARG A 61 -4.53 -2.47 3.99
C ARG A 61 -3.05 -2.80 4.18
N TYR A 62 -2.69 -3.38 5.33
CA TYR A 62 -1.30 -3.57 5.78
C TYR A 62 -0.91 -5.04 6.07
N THR A 63 -1.73 -6.02 5.67
CA THR A 63 -1.49 -7.45 5.97
C THR A 63 -0.27 -8.05 5.26
N HIS A 64 0.30 -7.43 4.22
CA HIS A 64 1.56 -7.91 3.65
C HIS A 64 2.77 -7.60 4.56
N HIS A 65 2.81 -6.45 5.22
CA HIS A 65 3.85 -6.13 6.21
C HIS A 65 3.76 -6.99 7.48
N PHE A 66 2.58 -7.54 7.81
CA PHE A 66 2.47 -8.57 8.87
C PHE A 66 3.41 -9.76 8.55
N LEU A 67 3.45 -10.23 7.31
CA LEU A 67 4.33 -11.33 6.90
C LEU A 67 5.82 -10.93 6.99
N VAL A 68 6.15 -9.68 6.67
CA VAL A 68 7.52 -9.14 6.75
C VAL A 68 8.02 -9.08 8.20
N ILE A 69 7.16 -8.72 9.15
CA ILE A 69 7.47 -8.71 10.60
C ILE A 69 7.49 -10.13 11.15
N PHE A 70 6.51 -10.95 10.79
CA PHE A 70 6.43 -12.36 11.20
C PHE A 70 7.70 -13.11 10.81
N LEU A 71 8.23 -12.93 9.60
CA LEU A 71 9.46 -13.56 9.16
C LEU A 71 10.71 -13.18 9.98
N GLY A 72 10.65 -12.14 10.79
CA GLY A 72 11.71 -11.76 11.70
C GLY A 72 12.81 -10.92 11.05
N LYS A 73 13.99 -10.92 11.68
CA LYS A 73 15.17 -10.20 11.21
C LYS A 73 15.63 -10.72 9.85
N SER A 74 15.24 -10.01 8.81
CA SER A 74 15.42 -10.39 7.40
C SER A 74 16.80 -10.88 6.97
N ALA A 75 17.86 -10.31 7.52
CA ALA A 75 19.22 -10.72 7.18
C ALA A 75 19.79 -11.88 8.03
N GLU A 76 19.01 -12.52 8.92
CA GLU A 76 19.42 -13.77 9.60
C GLU A 76 18.91 -15.04 8.87
N SER A 77 17.86 -14.92 8.03
CA SER A 77 17.14 -16.08 7.47
C SER A 77 16.86 -16.01 5.97
N ARG A 78 17.89 -16.16 5.14
CA ARG A 78 17.69 -16.34 3.68
C ARG A 78 16.71 -17.45 3.36
N PHE A 79 16.88 -18.60 4.01
CA PHE A 79 16.04 -19.78 3.78
C PHE A 79 14.58 -19.55 4.21
N GLY A 80 14.34 -18.86 5.33
CA GLY A 80 12.97 -18.54 5.78
C GLY A 80 12.23 -17.61 4.82
N TYR A 81 12.91 -16.56 4.32
CA TYR A 81 12.33 -15.67 3.32
C TYR A 81 12.10 -16.39 1.98
N ALA A 82 13.07 -17.17 1.50
CA ALA A 82 12.92 -17.98 0.29
C ALA A 82 11.70 -18.92 0.38
N LEU A 83 11.53 -19.59 1.52
CA LEU A 83 10.42 -20.51 1.77
C LEU A 83 9.06 -19.81 1.76
N VAL A 84 8.93 -18.63 2.39
CA VAL A 84 7.64 -17.91 2.45
C VAL A 84 7.33 -17.16 1.15
N CYS A 85 8.33 -16.61 0.46
CA CYS A 85 8.17 -16.12 -0.92
C CYS A 85 7.70 -17.25 -1.85
N SER A 86 8.32 -18.44 -1.74
CA SER A 86 7.90 -19.64 -2.47
C SER A 86 6.49 -20.10 -2.08
N ALA A 87 6.12 -20.03 -0.80
CA ALA A 87 4.79 -20.42 -0.33
C ALA A 87 3.70 -19.46 -0.82
N ALA A 88 3.94 -18.15 -0.78
CA ALA A 88 3.04 -17.13 -1.35
C ALA A 88 2.87 -17.32 -2.87
N CYS A 89 3.94 -17.73 -3.54
CA CYS A 89 3.93 -18.12 -4.96
C CYS A 89 3.14 -19.40 -5.24
N LEU A 90 3.34 -20.45 -4.46
CA LEU A 90 2.56 -21.70 -4.53
C LEU A 90 1.08 -21.51 -4.17
N LEU A 91 0.73 -20.42 -3.48
CA LEU A 91 -0.65 -20.05 -3.14
C LEU A 91 -1.47 -19.74 -4.41
N TYR A 92 -0.89 -19.06 -5.40
CA TYR A 92 -1.48 -18.95 -6.75
C TYR A 92 -1.67 -20.31 -7.41
N TRP A 93 -0.63 -21.14 -7.40
CA TRP A 93 -0.64 -22.43 -8.06
C TRP A 93 -1.75 -23.33 -7.49
N GLY A 94 -1.86 -23.40 -6.17
CA GLY A 94 -2.91 -24.15 -5.47
C GLY A 94 -4.30 -23.57 -5.72
N ALA A 95 -4.44 -22.24 -5.84
CA ALA A 95 -5.71 -21.60 -6.19
C ALA A 95 -6.16 -21.92 -7.61
N LEU A 96 -5.26 -21.82 -8.59
CA LEU A 96 -5.51 -22.21 -9.98
C LEU A 96 -5.85 -23.70 -10.08
N TRP A 97 -5.09 -24.57 -9.40
CA TRP A 97 -5.36 -26.01 -9.39
C TRP A 97 -6.73 -26.34 -8.79
N ASN A 98 -7.14 -25.63 -7.73
CA ASN A 98 -8.48 -25.73 -7.14
C ASN A 98 -9.55 -25.32 -8.17
N ILE A 99 -9.46 -24.13 -8.76
CA ILE A 99 -10.40 -23.63 -9.78
C ILE A 99 -10.55 -24.64 -10.94
N PHE A 100 -9.45 -25.12 -11.53
CA PHE A 100 -9.52 -26.08 -12.63
C PHE A 100 -9.98 -27.49 -12.20
N SER A 101 -9.79 -27.87 -10.93
CA SER A 101 -10.33 -29.12 -10.37
C SER A 101 -11.84 -29.05 -10.19
N GLU A 102 -12.37 -27.91 -9.75
CA GLU A 102 -13.82 -27.64 -9.65
C GLU A 102 -14.48 -27.59 -11.03
N LEU A 103 -13.86 -26.89 -12.00
CA LEU A 103 -14.34 -26.86 -13.40
C LEU A 103 -14.32 -28.24 -14.10
N SER A 104 -13.60 -29.23 -13.55
CA SER A 104 -13.50 -30.60 -14.06
C SER A 104 -14.12 -31.66 -13.13
N HIS A 105 -14.93 -31.24 -12.15
CA HIS A 105 -15.63 -32.12 -11.17
C HIS A 105 -14.71 -33.15 -10.50
N SER A 106 -13.48 -32.77 -10.17
CA SER A 106 -12.45 -33.62 -9.55
C SER A 106 -12.06 -34.92 -10.30
N LYS A 107 -12.65 -35.24 -11.45
CA LYS A 107 -12.35 -36.48 -12.21
C LYS A 107 -11.06 -36.42 -13.02
N ARG A 108 -10.46 -35.23 -13.15
CA ARG A 108 -9.29 -34.98 -14.01
C ARG A 108 -8.20 -34.13 -13.33
N LYS A 109 -7.89 -34.42 -12.06
CA LYS A 109 -6.92 -33.65 -11.25
C LYS A 109 -5.54 -33.49 -11.88
N ALA A 110 -5.06 -34.47 -12.65
CA ALA A 110 -3.79 -34.38 -13.39
C ALA A 110 -3.80 -33.31 -14.49
N GLU A 111 -4.96 -33.06 -15.09
CA GLU A 111 -5.14 -32.02 -16.13
C GLU A 111 -5.26 -30.65 -15.51
N ALA A 112 -6.04 -30.54 -14.42
CA ALA A 112 -6.12 -29.33 -13.63
C ALA A 112 -4.74 -28.92 -13.07
N PHE A 113 -3.92 -29.90 -12.65
CA PHE A 113 -2.54 -29.69 -12.20
C PHE A 113 -1.66 -29.17 -13.34
N PHE A 114 -1.67 -29.85 -14.50
CA PHE A 114 -0.91 -29.42 -15.67
C PHE A 114 -1.29 -28.00 -16.12
N ILE A 115 -2.59 -27.71 -16.24
CA ILE A 115 -3.09 -26.39 -16.65
C ILE A 115 -2.69 -25.32 -15.63
N ALA A 116 -2.85 -25.58 -14.32
CA ALA A 116 -2.40 -24.66 -13.27
C ALA A 116 -0.89 -24.39 -13.33
N SER A 117 -0.08 -25.41 -13.64
CA SER A 117 1.36 -25.26 -13.86
C SER A 117 1.67 -24.43 -15.12
N VAL A 118 0.97 -24.59 -16.24
CA VAL A 118 1.18 -23.70 -17.40
C VAL A 118 0.75 -22.26 -17.08
N CYS A 119 -0.38 -22.06 -16.39
CA CYS A 119 -0.81 -20.74 -15.93
C CYS A 119 0.24 -20.05 -15.06
N MET A 120 0.87 -20.78 -14.13
CA MET A 120 1.92 -20.23 -13.27
C MET A 120 3.19 -19.87 -14.04
N LEU A 121 3.58 -20.68 -15.03
CA LEU A 121 4.77 -20.40 -15.83
C LEU A 121 4.55 -19.18 -16.73
N ALA A 122 3.35 -19.07 -17.32
CA ALA A 122 2.92 -17.88 -18.04
C ALA A 122 2.79 -16.66 -17.12
N LEU A 123 2.34 -16.84 -15.87
CA LEU A 123 2.27 -15.75 -14.89
C LEU A 123 3.65 -15.15 -14.65
N TYR A 124 4.67 -15.95 -14.33
CA TYR A 124 6.02 -15.41 -14.12
C TYR A 124 6.65 -14.85 -15.39
N SER A 125 6.57 -15.59 -16.50
CA SER A 125 7.22 -15.16 -17.75
C SER A 125 6.61 -13.88 -18.32
N CYS A 126 5.28 -13.71 -18.24
CA CYS A 126 4.60 -12.52 -18.75
C CYS A 126 4.50 -11.36 -17.73
N TYR A 127 5.00 -11.50 -16.50
CA TYR A 127 4.81 -10.48 -15.46
C TYR A 127 5.67 -9.23 -15.75
N PRO A 128 5.09 -8.05 -16.07
CA PRO A 128 5.85 -6.95 -16.66
C PRO A 128 6.92 -6.31 -15.75
N THR A 129 6.86 -6.53 -14.44
CA THR A 129 7.81 -5.96 -13.47
C THR A 129 8.77 -7.00 -12.89
N LEU A 130 8.75 -8.26 -13.35
CA LEU A 130 9.51 -9.35 -12.71
C LEU A 130 11.02 -9.03 -12.61
N GLY A 131 11.65 -8.64 -13.72
CA GLY A 131 13.09 -8.37 -13.76
C GLY A 131 13.54 -7.15 -12.94
N ILE A 132 12.64 -6.21 -12.63
CA ILE A 132 12.96 -4.97 -11.91
C ILE A 132 12.64 -5.10 -10.41
N SER A 133 11.56 -5.82 -10.05
CA SER A 133 10.97 -5.71 -8.72
C SER A 133 10.72 -7.03 -8.00
N PHE A 134 10.89 -8.19 -8.65
CA PHE A 134 10.67 -9.48 -7.99
C PHE A 134 11.69 -9.80 -6.89
N TYR A 135 12.83 -9.11 -6.86
CA TYR A 135 13.80 -9.18 -5.76
C TYR A 135 13.39 -8.36 -4.52
N GLU A 136 12.33 -7.54 -4.61
CA GLU A 136 11.72 -6.87 -3.46
C GLU A 136 10.70 -7.80 -2.78
N VAL A 137 10.90 -8.07 -1.49
CA VAL A 137 9.96 -8.82 -0.66
C VAL A 137 8.55 -8.19 -0.70
N THR A 138 8.45 -6.86 -0.80
CA THR A 138 7.19 -6.12 -0.90
C THR A 138 6.32 -6.53 -2.09
N ASP A 139 6.92 -6.90 -3.22
CA ASP A 139 6.16 -7.19 -4.44
C ASP A 139 5.75 -8.64 -4.55
N ILE A 140 6.61 -9.56 -4.09
CA ILE A 140 6.18 -10.93 -3.87
C ILE A 140 5.04 -10.93 -2.83
N LEU A 141 5.23 -10.38 -1.64
CA LEU A 141 4.20 -10.46 -0.59
C LEU A 141 2.98 -9.58 -0.89
N GLY A 142 3.15 -8.36 -1.41
CA GLY A 142 2.04 -7.46 -1.72
C GLY A 142 1.16 -7.97 -2.86
N ILE A 143 1.78 -8.34 -4.00
CA ILE A 143 1.03 -8.63 -5.22
C ILE A 143 0.74 -10.13 -5.37
N THR A 144 1.61 -11.03 -4.90
CA THR A 144 1.33 -12.48 -5.01
C THR A 144 0.38 -12.98 -3.92
N PHE A 145 0.56 -12.57 -2.66
CA PHE A 145 -0.32 -13.01 -1.58
C PHE A 145 -1.74 -12.45 -1.74
N GLY A 146 -1.87 -11.14 -1.99
CA GLY A 146 -3.17 -10.49 -2.14
C GLY A 146 -4.02 -11.07 -3.28
N ASN A 147 -3.46 -11.18 -4.49
CA ASN A 147 -4.18 -11.72 -5.64
C ASN A 147 -4.28 -13.26 -5.61
N GLY A 148 -3.33 -13.96 -5.00
CA GLY A 148 -3.44 -15.40 -4.71
C GLY A 148 -4.63 -15.70 -3.78
N LEU A 149 -4.86 -14.86 -2.76
CA LEU A 149 -6.05 -14.93 -1.89
C LEU A 149 -7.35 -14.63 -2.65
N VAL A 150 -7.37 -13.70 -3.61
CA VAL A 150 -8.52 -13.49 -4.52
C VAL A 150 -8.82 -14.74 -5.32
N LEU A 151 -7.80 -15.43 -5.85
CA LEU A 151 -8.00 -16.68 -6.60
C LEU A 151 -8.44 -17.84 -5.69
N LEU A 152 -7.93 -17.93 -4.45
CA LEU A 152 -8.47 -18.87 -3.47
C LEU A 152 -9.95 -18.57 -3.17
N PHE A 153 -10.32 -17.29 -3.03
CA PHE A 153 -11.72 -16.87 -2.87
C PHE A 153 -12.57 -17.31 -4.07
N VAL A 154 -12.13 -17.06 -5.31
CA VAL A 154 -12.79 -17.54 -6.54
C VAL A 154 -12.97 -19.06 -6.50
N GLY A 155 -11.92 -19.83 -6.19
CA GLY A 155 -12.00 -21.30 -6.08
C GLY A 155 -12.99 -21.78 -5.02
N ARG A 156 -13.02 -21.14 -3.85
CA ARG A 156 -14.01 -21.43 -2.78
C ARG A 156 -15.44 -21.08 -3.19
N VAL A 157 -15.62 -20.03 -3.97
CA VAL A 157 -16.93 -19.63 -4.51
C VAL A 157 -17.38 -20.57 -5.63
N CYS A 158 -16.47 -21.08 -6.47
CA CYS A 158 -16.74 -22.16 -7.43
C CYS A 158 -17.16 -23.47 -6.73
N ALA A 159 -16.46 -23.87 -5.67
CA ALA A 159 -16.84 -25.05 -4.88
C ALA A 159 -18.23 -24.89 -4.23
N LEU A 160 -18.57 -23.69 -3.73
CA LEU A 160 -19.92 -23.35 -3.24
C LEU A 160 -21.00 -23.40 -4.31
N TRP A 161 -20.67 -23.02 -5.55
CA TRP A 161 -21.58 -23.11 -6.70
C TRP A 161 -21.91 -24.56 -7.02
N ASN A 162 -20.90 -25.44 -7.03
CA ASN A 162 -21.06 -26.87 -7.29
C ASN A 162 -21.67 -27.65 -6.10
N ALA A 163 -21.66 -27.11 -4.88
CA ALA A 163 -22.05 -27.82 -3.67
C ALA A 163 -23.51 -28.30 -3.69
N GLU A 164 -23.74 -29.59 -3.38
CA GLU A 164 -25.08 -30.15 -3.25
C GLU A 164 -25.88 -29.48 -2.13
N ARG A 165 -25.30 -29.46 -0.92
CA ARG A 165 -25.82 -28.86 0.31
C ARG A 165 -24.84 -27.82 0.83
N VAL A 166 -25.35 -26.75 1.43
CA VAL A 166 -24.55 -25.66 2.01
C VAL A 166 -25.05 -25.38 3.43
N ARG A 167 -24.13 -25.32 4.39
CA ARG A 167 -24.36 -24.99 5.80
C ARG A 167 -24.03 -23.52 6.06
N SER A 168 -24.51 -22.99 7.19
CA SER A 168 -24.22 -21.61 7.62
C SER A 168 -22.72 -21.32 7.75
N GLN A 169 -21.93 -22.30 8.20
CA GLN A 169 -20.47 -22.21 8.34
C GLN A 169 -19.75 -22.02 6.99
N ASP A 170 -20.29 -22.55 5.89
CA ASP A 170 -19.63 -22.51 4.58
C ASP A 170 -19.56 -21.08 4.01
N VAL A 171 -20.48 -20.18 4.44
CA VAL A 171 -20.39 -18.73 4.18
C VAL A 171 -19.07 -18.18 4.72
N TRP A 172 -18.75 -18.48 5.98
CA TRP A 172 -17.54 -17.97 6.62
C TRP A 172 -16.28 -18.62 6.04
N ILE A 173 -16.25 -19.95 5.91
CA ILE A 173 -15.09 -20.68 5.39
C ILE A 173 -14.72 -20.19 3.97
N SER A 174 -15.72 -19.94 3.12
CA SER A 174 -15.46 -19.41 1.77
C SER A 174 -15.27 -17.90 1.72
N SER A 175 -15.70 -17.14 2.74
CA SER A 175 -15.41 -15.71 2.86
C SER A 175 -14.00 -15.41 3.36
N MET A 176 -13.39 -16.30 4.18
CA MET A 176 -12.09 -16.04 4.81
C MET A 176 -10.95 -15.63 3.85
N PRO A 177 -10.73 -16.30 2.69
CA PRO A 177 -9.72 -15.86 1.74
C PRO A 177 -9.99 -14.45 1.18
N GLY A 178 -11.27 -14.10 0.96
CA GLY A 178 -11.68 -12.76 0.52
C GLY A 178 -11.49 -11.69 1.59
N ILE A 179 -11.80 -12.01 2.85
CA ILE A 179 -11.54 -11.12 4.01
C ILE A 179 -10.04 -10.81 4.12
N LEU A 180 -9.19 -11.83 3.99
CA LEU A 180 -7.74 -11.66 3.99
C LEU A 180 -7.27 -10.84 2.78
N ALA A 181 -7.77 -11.12 1.57
CA ALA A 181 -7.44 -10.36 0.36
C ALA A 181 -7.76 -8.86 0.50
N VAL A 182 -8.90 -8.52 1.11
CA VAL A 182 -9.35 -7.14 1.40
C VAL A 182 -8.42 -6.41 2.39
N GLY A 183 -7.76 -7.13 3.30
CA GLY A 183 -6.74 -6.57 4.21
C GLY A 183 -5.33 -6.48 3.61
N CYS A 184 -5.04 -7.25 2.55
CA CYS A 184 -3.71 -7.30 1.94
C CYS A 184 -3.40 -6.12 1.03
N TYR A 185 -4.28 -5.85 0.06
CA TYR A 185 -4.03 -4.83 -0.96
C TYR A 185 -5.31 -4.31 -1.61
N GLU A 186 -5.25 -3.09 -2.14
CA GLU A 186 -6.43 -2.38 -2.62
C GLU A 186 -7.04 -2.95 -3.91
N HIS A 187 -6.19 -3.42 -4.83
CA HIS A 187 -6.68 -4.09 -6.04
C HIS A 187 -7.39 -5.40 -5.69
N SER A 188 -6.83 -6.15 -4.75
CA SER A 188 -7.39 -7.42 -4.26
C SER A 188 -8.72 -7.20 -3.54
N ALA A 189 -8.87 -6.08 -2.82
CA ALA A 189 -10.13 -5.69 -2.19
C ALA A 189 -11.24 -5.39 -3.22
N VAL A 190 -10.93 -4.60 -4.25
CA VAL A 190 -11.87 -4.31 -5.36
C VAL A 190 -12.26 -5.58 -6.12
N ALA A 191 -11.28 -6.42 -6.46
CA ALA A 191 -11.50 -7.68 -7.16
C ALA A 191 -12.40 -8.65 -6.37
N THR A 192 -12.20 -8.72 -5.05
CA THR A 192 -12.99 -9.59 -4.16
C THR A 192 -14.48 -9.17 -4.14
N ILE A 193 -14.78 -7.86 -4.03
CA ILE A 193 -16.16 -7.38 -4.19
C ILE A 193 -16.69 -7.74 -5.56
N ALA A 194 -15.97 -7.39 -6.63
CA ALA A 194 -16.43 -7.60 -8.00
C ALA A 194 -16.83 -9.07 -8.24
N VAL A 195 -15.96 -10.01 -7.85
CA VAL A 195 -16.25 -11.47 -7.90
C VAL A 195 -17.51 -11.83 -7.11
N SER A 196 -17.64 -11.35 -5.87
CA SER A 196 -18.82 -11.65 -5.04
C SER A 196 -20.13 -11.16 -5.67
N VAL A 197 -20.11 -9.93 -6.22
CA VAL A 197 -21.26 -9.31 -6.89
C VAL A 197 -21.58 -10.05 -8.19
N CYS A 198 -20.58 -10.40 -9.02
CA CYS A 198 -20.78 -11.21 -10.22
C CYS A 198 -21.52 -12.51 -9.89
N VAL A 199 -21.03 -13.27 -8.91
CA VAL A 199 -21.57 -14.59 -8.61
C VAL A 199 -22.97 -14.48 -8.01
N TYR A 200 -23.25 -13.46 -7.18
CA TYR A 200 -24.61 -13.20 -6.74
C TYR A 200 -25.57 -12.83 -7.90
N VAL A 201 -25.17 -11.93 -8.80
CA VAL A 201 -25.98 -11.53 -9.96
C VAL A 201 -26.23 -12.74 -10.88
N LEU A 202 -25.20 -13.55 -11.13
CA LEU A 202 -25.31 -14.78 -11.92
C LEU A 202 -26.26 -15.78 -11.23
N ALA A 203 -26.09 -16.02 -9.93
CA ALA A 203 -26.95 -16.89 -9.13
C ALA A 203 -28.42 -16.44 -9.14
N ALA A 204 -28.67 -15.13 -9.01
CA ALA A 204 -30.00 -14.56 -9.09
C ALA A 204 -30.62 -14.74 -10.49
N ARG A 205 -29.85 -14.51 -11.56
CA ARG A 205 -30.29 -14.66 -12.96
C ARG A 205 -30.62 -16.09 -13.36
N VAL A 206 -29.87 -17.09 -12.88
CA VAL A 206 -30.15 -18.52 -13.17
C VAL A 206 -31.10 -19.17 -12.18
N GLY A 207 -31.60 -18.44 -11.17
CA GLY A 207 -32.45 -19.01 -10.12
C GLY A 207 -31.72 -20.03 -9.23
N HIS A 208 -30.41 -19.85 -9.01
CA HIS A 208 -29.58 -20.83 -8.31
C HIS A 208 -30.08 -21.09 -6.87
N LYS A 209 -30.16 -22.38 -6.49
CA LYS A 209 -30.63 -22.85 -5.17
C LYS A 209 -29.99 -22.11 -3.98
N HIS A 210 -28.69 -21.79 -4.08
CA HIS A 210 -27.92 -21.15 -3.01
C HIS A 210 -27.83 -19.60 -3.14
N LYS A 211 -28.72 -18.93 -3.90
CA LYS A 211 -28.63 -17.47 -4.15
C LYS A 211 -28.50 -16.60 -2.88
N SER A 212 -29.14 -16.99 -1.78
CA SER A 212 -29.09 -16.28 -0.50
C SER A 212 -27.74 -16.41 0.21
N VAL A 213 -26.99 -17.49 -0.05
CA VAL A 213 -25.61 -17.69 0.44
C VAL A 213 -24.68 -16.70 -0.25
N PHE A 214 -24.78 -16.55 -1.58
CA PHE A 214 -23.98 -15.59 -2.33
C PHE A 214 -24.29 -14.13 -1.95
N LEU A 215 -25.56 -13.80 -1.68
CA LEU A 215 -25.92 -12.49 -1.13
C LEU A 215 -25.24 -12.22 0.23
N LYS A 216 -25.22 -13.22 1.13
CA LYS A 216 -24.49 -13.10 2.41
C LYS A 216 -22.99 -12.87 2.20
N ILE A 217 -22.37 -13.55 1.24
CA ILE A 217 -20.96 -13.33 0.89
C ILE A 217 -20.74 -11.90 0.39
N VAL A 218 -21.61 -11.37 -0.49
CA VAL A 218 -21.56 -9.95 -0.92
C VAL A 218 -21.61 -9.00 0.27
N VAL A 219 -22.55 -9.22 1.21
CA VAL A 219 -22.67 -8.37 2.41
C VAL A 219 -21.42 -8.44 3.29
N VAL A 220 -20.83 -9.63 3.49
CA VAL A 220 -19.59 -9.78 4.24
C VAL A 220 -18.41 -9.09 3.54
N MET A 221 -18.24 -9.29 2.22
CA MET A 221 -17.16 -8.64 1.46
C MET A 221 -17.31 -7.12 1.45
N ALA A 222 -18.52 -6.59 1.28
CA ALA A 222 -18.81 -5.15 1.33
C ALA A 222 -18.53 -4.57 2.73
N GLY A 223 -18.92 -5.26 3.80
CA GLY A 223 -18.63 -4.84 5.17
C GLY A 223 -17.14 -4.78 5.47
N PHE A 224 -16.37 -5.81 5.13
CA PHE A 224 -14.92 -5.83 5.31
C PHE A 224 -14.20 -4.82 4.41
N PHE A 225 -14.68 -4.59 3.19
CA PHE A 225 -14.14 -3.55 2.32
C PHE A 225 -14.35 -2.15 2.90
N LEU A 226 -15.56 -1.84 3.36
CA LEU A 226 -15.86 -0.56 4.01
C LEU A 226 -15.00 -0.38 5.26
N LEU A 227 -14.84 -1.41 6.09
CA LEU A 227 -13.96 -1.42 7.25
C LEU A 227 -12.49 -1.13 6.85
N SER A 228 -11.98 -1.79 5.81
CA SER A 228 -10.62 -1.61 5.27
C SER A 228 -10.39 -0.23 4.64
N PHE A 229 -11.42 0.33 3.98
CA PHE A 229 -11.37 1.66 3.35
C PHE A 229 -11.50 2.82 4.34
N LEU A 230 -12.39 2.68 5.33
CA LEU A 230 -12.64 3.69 6.37
C LEU A 230 -11.66 3.60 7.55
N ALA A 231 -10.69 2.69 7.50
CA ALA A 231 -9.61 2.60 8.48
C ALA A 231 -8.83 3.92 8.59
N ARG A 232 -8.68 4.42 9.83
CA ARG A 232 -8.03 5.70 10.17
C ARG A 232 -6.65 5.87 9.52
N GLY A 233 -5.90 4.77 9.38
CA GLY A 233 -4.57 4.78 8.77
C GLY A 233 -4.55 5.37 7.36
N ASN A 234 -5.52 5.02 6.50
CA ASN A 234 -5.55 5.45 5.09
C ASN A 234 -5.47 6.98 4.97
N PHE A 235 -6.27 7.69 5.79
CA PHE A 235 -6.35 9.14 5.82
C PHE A 235 -5.11 9.79 6.47
N ARG A 236 -4.52 9.14 7.49
CA ARG A 236 -3.29 9.64 8.13
C ARG A 236 -2.09 9.57 7.18
N ARG A 237 -1.98 8.52 6.37
CA ARG A 237 -0.89 8.36 5.38
C ARG A 237 -0.97 9.39 4.23
N GLN A 238 -2.15 9.60 3.64
CA GLN A 238 -2.35 10.69 2.66
C GLN A 238 -1.91 12.06 3.23
N THR A 239 -2.23 12.32 4.50
CA THR A 239 -1.82 13.55 5.20
C THR A 239 -0.30 13.62 5.43
N LYS A 240 0.33 12.51 5.85
CA LYS A 240 1.79 12.37 5.94
C LYS A 240 2.52 12.48 4.59
N ARG A 241 1.84 12.30 3.45
CA ARG A 241 2.40 12.55 2.11
C ARG A 241 1.93 13.86 1.44
N ALA A 242 1.26 14.73 2.20
CA ALA A 242 0.78 16.04 1.74
C ALA A 242 -0.19 15.99 0.54
N VAL A 243 -0.87 14.87 0.34
CA VAL A 243 -1.80 14.65 -0.78
C VAL A 243 -2.96 15.66 -0.68
N SER A 244 -3.05 16.54 -1.66
CA SER A 244 -4.05 17.60 -1.70
C SER A 244 -5.31 17.16 -2.45
N TRP A 245 -6.44 17.84 -2.21
CA TRP A 245 -7.65 17.60 -3.00
C TRP A 245 -7.46 17.93 -4.49
N ALA A 246 -6.64 18.93 -4.82
CA ALA A 246 -6.32 19.26 -6.20
C ALA A 246 -5.55 18.10 -6.87
N GLN A 247 -4.54 17.55 -6.20
CA GLN A 247 -3.76 16.40 -6.69
C GLN A 247 -4.60 15.13 -6.83
N MET A 248 -5.60 14.90 -5.95
CA MET A 248 -6.54 13.78 -6.13
C MET A 248 -7.47 14.01 -7.33
N LEU A 249 -7.93 15.25 -7.55
CA LEU A 249 -8.79 15.58 -8.69
C LEU A 249 -8.02 15.53 -10.03
N GLU A 250 -6.77 15.97 -10.04
CA GLU A 250 -5.81 15.81 -11.14
C GLU A 250 -5.56 14.33 -11.48
N GLN A 251 -5.48 13.45 -10.47
CA GLN A 251 -5.38 12.01 -10.68
C GLN A 251 -6.69 11.37 -11.14
N LEU A 252 -7.85 11.89 -10.72
CA LEU A 252 -9.16 11.38 -11.16
C LEU A 252 -9.45 11.69 -12.64
N LEU A 253 -8.98 12.82 -13.17
CA LEU A 253 -9.15 13.22 -14.57
C LEU A 253 -8.74 12.15 -15.61
N PRO A 254 -7.53 11.55 -15.56
CA PRO A 254 -7.12 10.51 -16.51
C PRO A 254 -7.70 9.11 -16.23
N VAL A 255 -8.47 8.87 -15.16
CA VAL A 255 -8.93 7.51 -14.76
C VAL A 255 -9.60 6.74 -15.90
N PHE A 256 -10.47 7.42 -16.67
CA PHE A 256 -11.16 6.79 -17.79
C PHE A 256 -10.17 6.44 -18.92
N SER A 257 -9.28 7.36 -19.31
CA SER A 257 -8.25 7.12 -20.31
C SER A 257 -7.32 5.96 -19.92
N MET A 258 -6.80 5.99 -18.69
CA MET A 258 -5.96 4.93 -18.10
C MET A 258 -6.67 3.58 -18.04
N THR A 259 -7.99 3.55 -17.83
CA THR A 259 -8.79 2.32 -17.87
C THR A 259 -8.77 1.70 -19.27
N PHE A 260 -8.94 2.50 -20.32
CA PHE A 260 -8.82 2.01 -21.70
C PHE A 260 -7.38 1.64 -22.07
N GLU A 261 -6.39 2.42 -21.65
CA GLU A 261 -4.97 2.11 -21.88
C GLU A 261 -4.60 0.74 -21.31
N LEU A 262 -5.00 0.44 -20.07
CA LEU A 262 -4.74 -0.86 -19.43
C LEU A 262 -5.51 -2.02 -20.08
N LEU A 263 -6.73 -1.80 -20.58
CA LEU A 263 -7.48 -2.80 -21.34
C LEU A 263 -6.83 -3.08 -22.71
N ILE A 264 -6.38 -2.04 -23.42
CA ILE A 264 -5.65 -2.16 -24.70
C ILE A 264 -4.31 -2.86 -24.46
N LYS A 265 -3.58 -2.48 -23.40
CA LYS A 265 -2.32 -3.10 -22.98
C LYS A 265 -2.49 -4.57 -22.59
N PHE A 266 -3.63 -4.96 -22.01
CA PHE A 266 -3.95 -6.36 -21.82
C PHE A 266 -4.11 -7.09 -23.16
N LEU A 267 -4.89 -6.52 -24.10
CA LEU A 267 -5.14 -7.12 -25.42
C LEU A 267 -3.88 -7.24 -26.29
N SER A 268 -2.92 -6.31 -26.16
CA SER A 268 -1.61 -6.38 -26.84
C SER A 268 -0.56 -7.20 -26.08
N SER A 269 -0.85 -7.69 -24.88
CA SER A 269 0.08 -8.52 -24.10
C SER A 269 -0.07 -10.02 -24.38
N PHE A 270 0.98 -10.79 -24.09
CA PHE A 270 0.94 -12.26 -24.15
C PHE A 270 -0.09 -12.89 -23.20
N PHE A 271 -0.58 -12.18 -22.17
CA PHE A 271 -1.71 -12.67 -21.36
C PHE A 271 -2.95 -12.93 -22.21
N ALA A 272 -3.26 -12.11 -23.22
CA ALA A 272 -4.41 -12.33 -24.09
C ALA A 272 -4.27 -13.63 -24.90
N VAL A 273 -3.07 -13.91 -25.44
CA VAL A 273 -2.75 -15.15 -26.17
C VAL A 273 -2.89 -16.37 -25.25
N VAL A 274 -2.36 -16.29 -24.03
CA VAL A 274 -2.48 -17.35 -23.02
C VAL A 274 -3.94 -17.56 -22.61
N CYS A 275 -4.75 -16.51 -22.49
CA CYS A 275 -6.18 -16.61 -22.18
C CYS A 275 -6.98 -17.32 -23.29
N VAL A 276 -6.67 -17.06 -24.56
CA VAL A 276 -7.27 -17.75 -25.72
C VAL A 276 -6.90 -19.24 -25.72
N TRP A 277 -5.62 -19.56 -25.51
CA TRP A 277 -5.15 -20.94 -25.39
C TRP A 277 -5.83 -21.66 -24.20
N LEU A 278 -5.89 -21.03 -23.02
CA LEU A 278 -6.61 -21.56 -21.85
C LEU A 278 -8.11 -21.77 -22.13
N GLY A 279 -8.76 -20.84 -22.85
CA GLY A 279 -10.17 -20.97 -23.23
C GLY A 279 -10.47 -22.21 -24.09
N THR A 280 -9.54 -22.58 -24.97
CA THR A 280 -9.68 -23.80 -25.79
C THR A 280 -9.33 -25.06 -25.00
N VAL A 281 -8.25 -25.07 -24.20
CA VAL A 281 -7.80 -26.25 -23.44
C VAL A 281 -8.66 -26.51 -22.19
N ALA A 282 -8.83 -25.54 -21.30
CA ALA A 282 -9.62 -25.70 -20.07
C ALA A 282 -11.11 -25.90 -20.38
N GLY A 283 -11.62 -25.26 -21.44
CA GLY A 283 -12.99 -25.48 -21.91
C GLY A 283 -13.27 -26.92 -22.39
N GLY A 284 -12.24 -27.66 -22.85
CA GLY A 284 -12.35 -29.09 -23.16
C GLY A 284 -12.48 -29.99 -21.93
N CYS A 285 -12.27 -29.44 -20.73
CA CYS A 285 -12.54 -30.12 -19.47
C CYS A 285 -13.98 -29.85 -18.98
N SER A 286 -14.53 -28.66 -19.21
CA SER A 286 -15.86 -28.27 -18.73
C SER A 286 -17.02 -28.85 -19.56
N ASP A 287 -16.85 -29.13 -20.86
CA ASP A 287 -17.93 -29.74 -21.68
C ASP A 287 -18.38 -31.12 -21.18
N VAL A 288 -17.51 -31.85 -20.46
CA VAL A 288 -17.83 -33.15 -19.83
C VAL A 288 -18.91 -32.99 -18.74
N SER A 289 -19.01 -31.79 -18.13
CA SER A 289 -20.05 -31.47 -17.15
C SER A 289 -21.45 -31.40 -17.77
N ALA A 290 -21.57 -31.08 -19.05
CA ALA A 290 -22.87 -30.85 -19.71
C ALA A 290 -23.60 -32.15 -20.09
N GLN A 291 -22.91 -33.30 -20.07
CA GLN A 291 -23.50 -34.60 -20.36
C GLN A 291 -24.26 -35.19 -19.16
N ASN A 292 -24.01 -34.73 -17.93
CA ASN A 292 -24.60 -35.27 -16.71
C ASN A 292 -25.87 -34.53 -16.24
N GLY A 293 -26.91 -34.53 -17.08
CA GLY A 293 -28.29 -34.62 -16.58
C GLY A 293 -29.12 -33.34 -16.44
N THR A 294 -28.58 -32.12 -16.60
CA THR A 294 -29.43 -30.91 -16.72
C THR A 294 -29.03 -30.04 -17.92
N LYS A 295 -29.96 -29.90 -18.88
CA LYS A 295 -29.89 -28.85 -19.91
C LYS A 295 -30.15 -27.48 -19.27
N VAL A 296 -29.19 -26.97 -18.51
CA VAL A 296 -29.13 -25.54 -18.18
C VAL A 296 -29.13 -24.80 -19.51
N ARG A 297 -30.11 -23.93 -19.75
CA ARG A 297 -30.10 -23.05 -20.93
C ARG A 297 -28.84 -22.20 -20.84
N GLY A 298 -27.83 -22.54 -21.64
CA GLY A 298 -26.58 -21.80 -21.68
C GLY A 298 -26.86 -20.34 -22.03
N PHE A 299 -26.17 -19.43 -21.36
CA PHE A 299 -26.17 -18.02 -21.77
C PHE A 299 -25.75 -17.91 -23.23
N SER A 300 -26.36 -16.97 -23.97
CA SER A 300 -25.91 -16.72 -25.35
C SER A 300 -24.44 -16.26 -25.33
N PRO A 301 -23.60 -16.67 -26.30
CA PRO A 301 -22.20 -16.24 -26.33
C PRO A 301 -22.04 -14.71 -26.31
N ALA A 302 -22.97 -13.99 -26.96
CA ALA A 302 -23.04 -12.54 -26.92
C ALA A 302 -23.27 -11.99 -25.49
N TYR A 303 -24.19 -12.58 -24.71
CA TYR A 303 -24.45 -12.16 -23.33
C TYR A 303 -23.23 -12.41 -22.42
N VAL A 304 -22.55 -13.56 -22.58
CA VAL A 304 -21.31 -13.84 -21.83
C VAL A 304 -20.21 -12.87 -22.24
N LEU A 305 -20.03 -12.61 -23.53
CA LEU A 305 -19.06 -11.64 -24.04
C LEU A 305 -19.30 -10.24 -23.46
N SER A 306 -20.52 -9.70 -23.58
CA SER A 306 -20.88 -8.39 -23.02
C SER A 306 -20.72 -8.33 -21.50
N GLY A 307 -21.11 -9.40 -20.79
CA GLY A 307 -20.96 -9.49 -19.33
C GLY A 307 -19.49 -9.51 -18.89
N CYS A 308 -18.65 -10.32 -19.55
CA CYS A 308 -17.21 -10.37 -19.26
C CYS A 308 -16.49 -9.06 -19.63
N LEU A 309 -16.82 -8.43 -20.76
CA LEU A 309 -16.25 -7.14 -21.13
C LEU A 309 -16.64 -6.04 -20.13
N LEU A 310 -17.92 -5.97 -19.72
CA LEU A 310 -18.37 -5.06 -18.68
C LEU A 310 -17.65 -5.32 -17.36
N MET A 311 -17.42 -6.58 -16.99
CA MET A 311 -16.69 -6.89 -15.76
C MET A 311 -15.20 -6.55 -15.83
N ALA A 312 -14.53 -6.81 -16.95
CA ALA A 312 -13.15 -6.38 -17.14
C ALA A 312 -13.01 -4.84 -17.05
N PHE A 313 -13.96 -4.11 -17.65
CA PHE A 313 -14.04 -2.66 -17.54
C PHE A 313 -14.29 -2.20 -16.09
N LEU A 314 -15.30 -2.73 -15.40
CA LEU A 314 -15.64 -2.32 -14.03
C LEU A 314 -14.54 -2.65 -13.01
N VAL A 315 -13.87 -3.81 -13.14
CA VAL A 315 -12.72 -4.16 -12.28
C VAL A 315 -11.57 -3.21 -12.53
N THR A 316 -11.24 -2.94 -13.80
CA THR A 316 -10.14 -2.03 -14.16
C THR A 316 -10.44 -0.60 -13.69
N LEU A 317 -11.63 -0.08 -14.00
CA LEU A 317 -12.09 1.24 -13.58
C LEU A 317 -12.08 1.37 -12.05
N GLY A 318 -12.60 0.38 -11.33
CA GLY A 318 -12.60 0.37 -9.87
C GLY A 318 -11.19 0.41 -9.29
N ILE A 319 -10.27 -0.40 -9.83
CA ILE A 319 -8.86 -0.43 -9.41
C ILE A 319 -8.17 0.91 -9.69
N VAL A 320 -8.29 1.43 -10.91
CA VAL A 320 -7.67 2.71 -11.30
C VAL A 320 -8.25 3.87 -10.49
N THR A 321 -9.56 3.89 -10.22
CA THR A 321 -10.21 4.90 -9.36
C THR A 321 -9.71 4.83 -7.93
N VAL A 322 -9.60 3.62 -7.36
CA VAL A 322 -9.08 3.41 -6.01
C VAL A 322 -7.62 3.85 -5.89
N HIS A 323 -6.81 3.57 -6.91
CA HIS A 323 -5.42 3.99 -6.95
C HIS A 323 -5.26 5.51 -7.18
N ALA A 324 -6.13 6.14 -7.97
CA ALA A 324 -6.22 7.60 -8.14
C ALA A 324 -6.55 8.35 -6.84
N LEU A 325 -7.30 7.70 -5.96
CA LEU A 325 -7.62 8.17 -4.61
C LEU A 325 -6.56 7.79 -3.57
N SER A 326 -5.47 7.11 -3.98
CA SER A 326 -4.36 6.76 -3.11
C SER A 326 -3.40 7.94 -2.89
N ASP A 327 -2.32 7.69 -2.17
CA ASP A 327 -1.23 8.63 -1.97
C ASP A 327 -0.07 8.49 -2.98
N VAL A 328 -0.31 7.77 -4.08
CA VAL A 328 0.68 7.43 -5.11
C VAL A 328 0.12 7.73 -6.51
N PRO A 329 0.82 8.51 -7.36
CA PRO A 329 0.35 8.84 -8.71
C PRO A 329 0.13 7.61 -9.60
N ILE A 330 -0.98 7.59 -10.35
CA ILE A 330 -1.34 6.52 -11.30
C ILE A 330 -0.23 6.22 -12.32
N SER A 331 0.48 7.26 -12.76
CA SER A 331 1.60 7.15 -13.72
C SER A 331 2.89 6.56 -13.12
N SER A 332 2.99 6.42 -11.80
CA SER A 332 4.24 6.08 -11.11
C SER A 332 4.44 4.59 -10.81
N THR A 333 3.44 3.73 -11.08
CA THR A 333 3.43 2.34 -10.59
C THR A 333 3.26 1.27 -11.68
N GLY A 334 4.36 0.61 -12.07
CA GLY A 334 4.30 -0.63 -12.86
C GLY A 334 3.45 -1.73 -12.17
N LYS A 335 3.42 -1.70 -10.83
CA LYS A 335 2.65 -2.58 -9.94
C LYS A 335 1.12 -2.51 -10.20
N LEU A 336 0.59 -1.33 -10.54
CA LEU A 336 -0.82 -1.15 -10.94
C LEU A 336 -1.11 -1.93 -12.22
N SER A 337 -0.33 -1.66 -13.28
CA SER A 337 -0.51 -2.30 -14.58
C SER A 337 -0.40 -3.82 -14.49
N ALA A 338 0.63 -4.34 -13.80
CA ALA A 338 0.84 -5.77 -13.65
C ALA A 338 -0.29 -6.47 -12.86
N SER A 339 -0.80 -5.84 -11.81
CA SER A 339 -1.94 -6.37 -11.04
C SER A 339 -3.26 -6.33 -11.82
N VAL A 340 -3.48 -5.29 -12.63
CA VAL A 340 -4.69 -5.16 -13.47
C VAL A 340 -4.70 -6.20 -14.59
N LEU A 341 -3.60 -6.36 -15.33
CA LEU A 341 -3.50 -7.36 -16.40
C LEU A 341 -3.79 -8.78 -15.90
N LEU A 342 -3.28 -9.13 -14.72
CA LEU A 342 -3.53 -10.42 -14.08
C LEU A 342 -5.00 -10.64 -13.71
N LEU A 343 -5.67 -9.62 -13.15
CA LEU A 343 -7.09 -9.72 -12.76
C LEU A 343 -8.01 -9.75 -13.99
N ILE A 344 -7.67 -9.02 -15.06
CA ILE A 344 -8.36 -9.11 -16.35
C ILE A 344 -8.19 -10.51 -16.95
N SER A 345 -7.00 -11.14 -16.86
CA SER A 345 -6.76 -12.48 -17.40
C SER A 345 -7.75 -13.52 -16.88
N CYS A 346 -8.19 -13.41 -15.63
CA CYS A 346 -9.19 -14.29 -15.03
C CYS A 346 -10.56 -14.15 -15.72
N VAL A 347 -10.97 -12.92 -16.02
CA VAL A 347 -12.21 -12.60 -16.74
C VAL A 347 -12.12 -13.02 -18.20
N ALA A 348 -10.96 -12.82 -18.84
CA ALA A 348 -10.70 -13.20 -20.22
C ALA A 348 -10.70 -14.72 -20.42
N VAL A 349 -10.11 -15.50 -19.51
CA VAL A 349 -10.19 -16.98 -19.56
C VAL A 349 -11.66 -17.43 -19.49
N ALA A 350 -12.45 -16.90 -18.56
CA ALA A 350 -13.88 -17.23 -18.45
C ALA A 350 -14.64 -16.90 -19.74
N MET A 351 -14.41 -15.71 -20.31
CA MET A 351 -14.95 -15.29 -21.61
C MET A 351 -14.57 -16.27 -22.72
N CYS A 352 -13.29 -16.60 -22.87
CA CYS A 352 -12.79 -17.50 -23.92
C CYS A 352 -13.33 -18.93 -23.77
N VAL A 353 -13.46 -19.48 -22.55
CA VAL A 353 -14.05 -20.82 -22.30
C VAL A 353 -15.47 -20.94 -22.87
N HIS A 354 -16.27 -19.88 -22.75
CA HIS A 354 -17.66 -19.85 -23.20
C HIS A 354 -17.81 -19.44 -24.67
N VAL A 355 -17.14 -18.36 -25.11
CA VAL A 355 -17.27 -17.81 -26.47
C VAL A 355 -16.60 -18.72 -27.50
N LEU A 356 -15.43 -19.31 -27.21
CA LEU A 356 -14.72 -20.20 -28.13
C LEU A 356 -15.27 -21.63 -28.14
N ARG A 357 -16.42 -21.90 -27.50
CA ARG A 357 -17.03 -23.24 -27.47
C ARG A 357 -17.30 -23.81 -28.87
N PRO A 358 -17.86 -23.08 -29.86
CA PRO A 358 -18.10 -23.63 -31.20
C PRO A 358 -16.78 -23.97 -31.92
N VAL A 359 -15.79 -23.07 -31.83
CA VAL A 359 -14.44 -23.27 -32.37
C VAL A 359 -13.78 -24.49 -31.73
N ARG A 360 -13.86 -24.63 -30.41
CA ARG A 360 -13.36 -25.80 -29.68
C ARG A 360 -14.02 -27.09 -30.15
N CYS A 361 -15.35 -27.14 -30.29
CA CYS A 361 -16.05 -28.33 -30.77
C CYS A 361 -15.58 -28.74 -32.17
N PHE A 362 -15.36 -27.78 -33.06
CA PHE A 362 -14.77 -28.03 -34.38
C PHE A 362 -13.32 -28.55 -34.24
N VAL A 363 -12.44 -27.81 -33.58
CA VAL A 363 -11.01 -28.18 -33.45
C VAL A 363 -10.82 -29.56 -32.79
N VAL A 364 -11.61 -29.91 -31.77
CA VAL A 364 -11.57 -31.24 -31.11
C VAL A 364 -12.00 -32.39 -32.04
N GLN A 365 -12.80 -32.13 -33.08
CA GLN A 365 -13.19 -33.15 -34.07
C GLN A 365 -12.09 -33.45 -35.08
N TRP A 366 -11.18 -32.49 -35.34
CA TRP A 366 -10.15 -32.60 -36.37
C TRP A 366 -8.73 -32.80 -35.82
N MET A 367 -8.43 -32.34 -34.61
CA MET A 367 -7.09 -32.42 -34.02
C MET A 367 -6.90 -33.64 -33.12
N ASP A 368 -5.96 -34.48 -33.53
CA ASP A 368 -5.56 -35.65 -32.76
C ASP A 368 -4.85 -35.28 -31.44
N ARG A 369 -4.84 -36.21 -30.48
CA ARG A 369 -4.45 -35.92 -29.08
C ARG A 369 -3.02 -35.40 -28.92
N GLY A 370 -2.11 -35.82 -29.80
CA GLY A 370 -0.72 -35.35 -29.81
C GLY A 370 -0.59 -33.88 -30.22
N VAL A 371 -1.48 -33.40 -31.09
CA VAL A 371 -1.41 -32.02 -31.62
C VAL A 371 -1.76 -31.00 -30.53
N TYR A 372 -2.69 -31.32 -29.61
CA TYR A 372 -2.96 -30.47 -28.44
C TYR A 372 -1.75 -30.31 -27.49
N ILE A 373 -0.98 -31.38 -27.30
CA ILE A 373 0.25 -31.34 -26.50
C ILE A 373 1.32 -30.51 -27.23
N LEU A 374 1.47 -30.72 -28.54
CA LEU A 374 2.39 -29.96 -29.39
C LEU A 374 2.07 -28.45 -29.38
N VAL A 375 0.80 -28.08 -29.57
CA VAL A 375 0.34 -26.68 -29.52
C VAL A 375 0.55 -26.07 -28.13
N SER A 376 0.30 -26.82 -27.06
CA SER A 376 0.57 -26.34 -25.70
C SER A 376 2.06 -26.13 -25.46
N ALA A 377 2.91 -27.06 -25.89
CA ALA A 377 4.36 -26.92 -25.84
C ALA A 377 4.85 -25.73 -26.68
N PHE A 378 4.30 -25.52 -27.87
CA PHE A 378 4.61 -24.37 -28.72
C PHE A 378 4.22 -23.05 -28.04
N VAL A 379 3.03 -22.94 -27.45
CA VAL A 379 2.61 -21.74 -26.70
C VAL A 379 3.54 -21.49 -25.51
N ILE A 380 3.92 -22.53 -24.76
CA ILE A 380 4.90 -22.42 -23.66
C ILE A 380 6.25 -21.91 -24.19
N VAL A 381 6.79 -22.53 -25.24
CA VAL A 381 8.08 -22.11 -25.85
C VAL A 381 8.01 -20.68 -26.36
N MET A 382 6.92 -20.27 -27.02
CA MET A 382 6.73 -18.87 -27.43
C MET A 382 6.66 -17.92 -26.23
N VAL A 383 5.99 -18.29 -25.14
CA VAL A 383 5.96 -17.48 -23.90
C VAL A 383 7.37 -17.33 -23.30
N LEU A 384 8.17 -18.39 -23.29
CA LEU A 384 9.54 -18.39 -22.73
C LEU A 384 10.55 -17.65 -23.62
N LEU A 385 10.36 -17.64 -24.94
CA LEU A 385 11.24 -16.97 -25.91
C LEU A 385 10.86 -15.50 -26.13
N MET A 386 9.58 -15.18 -26.15
CA MET A 386 9.08 -13.83 -26.48
C MET A 386 8.94 -12.92 -25.26
N GLN A 387 9.12 -13.43 -24.04
CA GLN A 387 9.08 -12.63 -22.81
C GLN A 387 10.45 -12.63 -22.12
N PRO A 388 11.04 -11.45 -21.88
CA PRO A 388 12.42 -11.35 -21.41
C PRO A 388 12.58 -11.92 -19.99
N ALA A 389 11.56 -11.83 -19.14
CA ALA A 389 11.64 -12.19 -17.72
C ALA A 389 12.17 -13.62 -17.43
N TYR A 390 11.87 -14.62 -18.29
CA TYR A 390 12.44 -15.96 -18.13
C TYR A 390 13.93 -15.99 -18.49
N GLY A 391 14.30 -15.41 -19.64
CA GLY A 391 15.68 -15.28 -20.09
C GLY A 391 16.54 -14.49 -19.11
N ASP A 392 16.04 -13.35 -18.64
CA ASP A 392 16.69 -12.46 -17.67
C ASP A 392 16.92 -13.18 -16.33
N THR A 393 15.92 -13.91 -15.83
CA THR A 393 16.06 -14.69 -14.58
C THR A 393 17.12 -15.78 -14.72
N VAL A 394 17.10 -16.52 -15.83
CA VAL A 394 18.11 -17.56 -16.12
C VAL A 394 19.50 -16.95 -16.29
N TYR A 395 19.61 -15.82 -17.00
CA TYR A 395 20.86 -15.09 -17.20
C TYR A 395 21.43 -14.57 -15.88
N SER A 396 20.62 -13.93 -15.03
CA SER A 396 21.09 -13.36 -13.75
C SER A 396 21.62 -14.43 -12.78
N ILE A 397 21.08 -15.65 -12.87
CA ILE A 397 21.58 -16.82 -12.11
C ILE A 397 22.92 -17.30 -12.65
N PHE A 398 23.08 -17.46 -13.97
CA PHE A 398 24.32 -17.95 -14.57
C PHE A 398 25.44 -16.91 -14.64
N SER A 399 25.11 -15.62 -14.73
CA SER A 399 26.07 -14.51 -14.68
C SER A 399 26.57 -14.23 -13.26
N GLY A 400 25.86 -14.74 -12.24
CA GLY A 400 26.14 -14.47 -10.84
C GLY A 400 25.70 -13.08 -10.35
N GLU A 401 25.01 -12.30 -11.19
CA GLU A 401 24.52 -10.96 -10.85
C GLU A 401 23.59 -10.99 -9.61
N THR A 402 22.66 -11.95 -9.55
CA THR A 402 21.77 -12.10 -8.38
C THR A 402 22.58 -12.40 -7.10
N THR A 403 23.62 -13.22 -7.22
CA THR A 403 24.52 -13.58 -6.12
C THR A 403 25.36 -12.39 -5.66
N ALA A 404 25.87 -11.58 -6.60
CA ALA A 404 26.65 -10.38 -6.30
C ALA A 404 25.79 -9.30 -5.63
N TYR A 405 24.56 -9.08 -6.12
CA TYR A 405 23.57 -8.21 -5.48
C TYR A 405 23.27 -8.66 -4.04
N ALA A 406 23.05 -9.96 -3.83
CA ALA A 406 22.74 -10.50 -2.53
C ALA A 406 23.93 -10.44 -1.56
N ALA A 407 25.15 -10.67 -2.02
CA ALA A 407 26.37 -10.49 -1.23
C ALA A 407 26.58 -9.01 -0.83
N SER A 408 26.23 -8.07 -1.71
CA SER A 408 26.23 -6.62 -1.39
C SER A 408 25.21 -6.27 -0.30
N LYS A 409 23.96 -6.79 -0.40
CA LYS A 409 22.94 -6.62 0.64
C LYS A 409 23.33 -7.27 1.97
N GLU A 410 23.94 -8.46 1.93
CA GLU A 410 24.52 -9.09 3.13
C GLU A 410 25.59 -8.23 3.78
N LYS A 411 26.60 -7.76 3.02
CA LYS A 411 27.65 -6.88 3.55
C LYS A 411 27.07 -5.64 4.20
N ARG A 412 26.09 -4.99 3.56
CA ARG A 412 25.35 -3.85 4.14
C ARG A 412 24.67 -4.23 5.47
N ASN A 413 23.96 -5.36 5.51
CA ASN A 413 23.23 -5.78 6.71
C ASN A 413 24.16 -6.26 7.84
N ALA A 414 25.25 -6.94 7.51
CA ALA A 414 26.29 -7.34 8.45
C ALA A 414 27.02 -6.12 9.03
N TYR A 415 27.36 -5.13 8.19
CA TYR A 415 27.92 -3.85 8.64
C TYR A 415 26.98 -3.08 9.58
N LEU A 416 25.69 -2.99 9.24
CA LEU A 416 24.66 -2.37 10.10
C LEU A 416 24.48 -3.09 11.44
N ARG A 417 24.64 -4.42 11.47
CA ARG A 417 24.64 -5.21 12.72
C ARG A 417 25.90 -5.03 13.53
N TRP A 418 27.06 -5.09 12.89
CA TRP A 418 28.37 -4.97 13.52
C TRP A 418 28.51 -3.60 14.20
N LYS A 419 28.18 -2.52 13.48
CA LYS A 419 28.05 -1.16 14.05
C LYS A 419 26.98 -1.04 15.16
N GLY A 420 26.00 -1.94 15.19
CA GLY A 420 24.97 -2.00 16.24
C GLY A 420 25.34 -2.84 17.47
N PHE A 421 26.40 -3.67 17.38
CA PHE A 421 26.90 -4.58 18.42
C PHE A 421 28.21 -4.07 19.05
N ASP A 422 29.21 -3.66 18.26
CA ASP A 422 30.56 -3.30 18.73
C ASP A 422 30.70 -1.80 19.04
N ALA A 423 29.65 -1.16 19.54
CA ALA A 423 29.64 0.27 19.86
C ALA A 423 30.29 0.61 21.22
N GLU A 424 31.45 0.02 21.52
CA GLU A 424 32.35 0.46 22.59
C GLU A 424 33.61 1.12 22.02
N ARG A 425 33.72 2.44 22.20
CA ARG A 425 34.94 3.28 22.07
C ARG A 425 35.62 3.37 20.68
N GLY A 426 35.86 4.61 20.23
CA GLY A 426 37.04 4.92 19.42
C GLY A 426 36.87 4.93 17.89
N VAL A 427 36.46 6.08 17.38
CA VAL A 427 36.42 6.54 15.97
C VAL A 427 37.67 6.15 15.13
N GLN A 428 37.50 5.65 13.88
CA GLN A 428 37.92 6.35 12.63
C GLN A 428 37.59 5.59 11.31
N ALA A 429 37.62 6.36 10.21
CA ALA A 429 37.28 6.12 8.78
C ALA A 429 37.51 4.70 8.20
N VAL A 430 36.84 4.25 7.14
CA VAL A 430 36.94 4.61 5.69
C VAL A 430 35.82 3.83 4.95
N SER A 431 35.18 4.19 3.81
CA SER A 431 35.33 5.25 2.79
C SER A 431 33.95 5.80 2.31
N ARG A 432 33.97 6.66 1.28
CA ARG A 432 32.91 6.82 0.26
C ARG A 432 33.21 5.82 -0.88
N GLU A 433 32.35 4.85 -1.16
CA GLU A 433 32.33 4.18 -2.49
C GLU A 433 31.03 4.53 -3.21
N LEU A 434 31.16 5.11 -4.41
CA LEU A 434 30.03 5.35 -5.30
C LEU A 434 29.57 4.02 -5.91
N LEU A 435 28.57 3.40 -5.32
CA LEU A 435 27.76 2.35 -5.96
C LEU A 435 26.27 2.67 -5.82
N ALA A 436 25.78 3.48 -6.75
CA ALA A 436 24.38 3.39 -7.17
C ALA A 436 24.17 1.98 -7.77
N PRO A 437 23.04 1.32 -7.51
CA PRO A 437 21.74 1.86 -7.88
C PRO A 437 20.82 2.09 -6.67
N TYR A 438 20.70 3.35 -6.27
CA TYR A 438 19.43 3.86 -5.75
C TYR A 438 18.62 4.37 -6.95
N PRO A 439 17.31 4.10 -7.04
CA PRO A 439 16.44 5.02 -7.76
C PRO A 439 16.53 6.37 -7.05
N ASN A 440 16.89 7.40 -7.80
CA ASN A 440 17.02 8.77 -7.30
C ASN A 440 15.73 9.20 -6.60
N ALA A 441 15.81 9.36 -5.28
CA ALA A 441 14.86 10.14 -4.49
C ALA A 441 15.55 11.42 -4.00
N VAL A 442 16.03 12.21 -4.98
CA VAL A 442 16.07 13.67 -4.84
C VAL A 442 14.68 14.09 -4.32
N TRP A 443 14.60 15.16 -3.51
CA TRP A 443 13.39 15.69 -2.85
C TRP A 443 12.96 15.10 -1.49
N PHE A 444 13.66 14.13 -0.90
CA PHE A 444 13.44 13.83 0.54
C PHE A 444 14.16 14.84 1.44
N ALA A 445 13.38 15.59 2.22
CA ALA A 445 13.89 16.50 3.23
C ALA A 445 14.52 15.76 4.42
N ILE A 446 15.54 16.37 5.02
CA ILE A 446 16.06 15.96 6.33
C ILE A 446 14.94 16.15 7.36
N PRO A 447 14.74 15.23 8.34
CA PRO A 447 13.64 15.34 9.30
C PRO A 447 13.69 16.63 10.11
N GLY A 448 12.59 17.40 10.08
CA GLY A 448 12.51 18.72 10.69
C GLY A 448 12.17 18.73 12.18
N SER A 449 11.71 17.60 12.73
CA SER A 449 11.27 17.51 14.13
C SER A 449 12.04 16.42 14.89
N PRO A 450 12.48 16.64 16.15
CA PRO A 450 13.29 15.66 16.90
C PRO A 450 12.66 14.26 17.04
N GLU A 451 11.33 14.16 16.97
CA GLU A 451 10.57 12.91 17.01
C GLU A 451 10.69 12.08 15.71
N GLU A 452 11.03 12.71 14.60
CA GLU A 452 11.28 12.09 13.29
C GLU A 452 12.75 11.78 13.05
N TRP A 453 13.66 12.23 13.95
CA TRP A 453 15.04 11.77 13.92
C TRP A 453 15.09 10.30 14.34
N PRO A 454 15.81 9.46 13.59
CA PRO A 454 15.88 8.05 13.91
C PRO A 454 16.65 7.85 15.22
N ALA A 455 16.22 6.87 16.03
CA ALA A 455 16.75 6.62 17.37
C ALA A 455 18.30 6.65 17.41
N SER A 456 18.87 7.21 18.48
CA SER A 456 20.28 7.63 18.65
C SER A 456 21.36 6.86 17.87
N LYS A 457 21.26 5.52 17.82
CA LYS A 457 22.13 4.62 17.03
C LYS A 457 22.19 4.92 15.52
N VAL A 458 21.20 5.61 14.95
CA VAL A 458 21.13 5.97 13.52
C VAL A 458 21.65 7.39 13.26
N ALA A 459 21.51 8.33 14.21
CA ALA A 459 22.16 9.64 14.12
C ALA A 459 23.69 9.51 14.01
N GLN A 460 24.26 8.56 14.77
CA GLN A 460 25.68 8.20 14.68
C GLN A 460 26.08 7.62 13.32
N MET A 461 25.15 7.04 12.54
CA MET A 461 25.45 6.56 11.17
C MET A 461 25.59 7.72 10.16
N PHE A 462 25.09 8.91 10.48
CA PHE A 462 25.27 10.14 9.68
C PHE A 462 26.47 10.98 10.14
N GLY A 463 27.30 10.50 11.08
CA GLY A 463 28.44 11.25 11.61
C GLY A 463 28.05 12.32 12.64
N VAL A 464 26.88 12.21 13.26
CA VAL A 464 26.46 13.09 14.35
C VAL A 464 26.88 12.45 15.68
N ASP A 465 28.01 12.89 16.23
CA ASP A 465 28.63 12.30 17.43
C ASP A 465 27.76 12.47 18.70
N ALA A 466 27.03 13.57 18.80
CA ALA A 466 26.02 13.79 19.84
C ALA A 466 24.89 14.70 19.33
N VAL A 467 23.64 14.38 19.69
CA VAL A 467 22.50 15.31 19.57
C VAL A 467 22.31 15.96 20.94
N ALA A 468 22.86 17.16 21.12
CA ALA A 468 22.59 17.98 22.30
C ALA A 468 21.29 18.77 22.09
N ALA A 469 20.26 18.42 22.86
CA ALA A 469 19.03 19.22 22.92
C ALA A 469 19.27 20.48 23.76
N MET A 470 19.85 21.51 23.14
CA MET A 470 19.80 22.87 23.69
C MET A 470 18.36 23.39 23.54
N LEU A 471 17.82 24.06 24.54
CA LEU A 471 16.54 24.76 24.36
C LEU A 471 16.77 26.03 23.52
N PRO A 472 15.83 26.42 22.64
CA PRO A 472 15.92 27.70 21.96
C PRO A 472 15.82 28.85 22.98
N ASP A 473 16.57 29.92 22.76
CA ASP A 473 16.73 31.04 23.67
C ASP A 473 15.70 32.16 23.38
N PRO A 474 14.76 32.44 24.30
CA PRO A 474 13.75 33.50 24.15
C PRO A 474 14.36 34.89 23.90
N ALA A 475 15.50 35.21 24.50
CA ALA A 475 16.16 36.51 24.36
C ALA A 475 16.89 36.65 23.01
N VAL A 476 17.40 35.54 22.45
CA VAL A 476 17.91 35.52 21.07
C VAL A 476 16.75 35.72 20.08
N ALA A 477 15.63 35.03 20.26
CA ALA A 477 14.46 35.16 19.40
C ALA A 477 13.96 36.61 19.32
N LEU A 478 13.79 37.24 20.48
CA LEU A 478 13.29 38.60 20.61
C LEU A 478 14.25 39.64 20.01
N ARG A 479 15.57 39.48 20.21
CA ARG A 479 16.58 40.35 19.58
C ARG A 479 16.53 40.26 18.05
N VAL A 480 16.46 39.05 17.49
CA VAL A 480 16.36 38.86 16.03
C VAL A 480 15.08 39.49 15.44
N ALA A 481 13.98 39.49 16.19
CA ALA A 481 12.75 40.18 15.78
C ALA A 481 12.86 41.71 15.86
N ALA A 482 13.53 42.23 16.89
CA ALA A 482 13.81 43.65 17.06
C ALA A 482 14.73 44.16 15.94
N ASP A 483 15.81 43.44 15.61
CA ASP A 483 16.76 43.75 14.54
C ASP A 483 16.08 43.76 13.16
N ARG A 484 15.03 42.94 12.96
CA ARG A 484 14.18 42.93 11.76
C ARG A 484 13.16 44.08 11.71
N GLY A 485 13.05 44.90 12.76
CA GLY A 485 12.12 46.02 12.86
C GLY A 485 10.65 45.62 13.03
N ARG A 486 10.38 44.42 13.55
CA ARG A 486 9.06 43.77 13.45
C ARG A 486 8.13 43.89 14.66
N LEU A 487 8.63 44.38 15.79
CA LEU A 487 7.88 44.52 17.04
C LEU A 487 6.75 45.58 17.01
N GLY A 488 6.55 46.30 15.91
CA GLY A 488 5.49 47.30 15.75
C GLY A 488 4.10 46.75 15.39
N GLY A 489 3.98 45.44 15.09
CA GLY A 489 2.74 44.80 14.61
C GLY A 489 1.84 44.16 15.67
N LEU A 490 1.94 44.59 16.93
CA LEU A 490 1.29 43.92 18.07
C LEU A 490 -0.25 44.00 18.03
N VAL A 491 -0.91 42.86 18.24
CA VAL A 491 -2.36 42.74 18.36
C VAL A 491 -2.75 42.48 19.83
N PRO A 492 -3.72 43.21 20.42
CA PRO A 492 -4.14 43.00 21.81
C PRO A 492 -4.67 41.59 22.06
N ILE A 493 -4.05 40.85 22.99
CA ILE A 493 -4.43 39.48 23.39
C ILE A 493 -5.18 39.41 24.73
N GLY A 494 -5.35 40.53 25.44
CA GLY A 494 -6.15 40.66 26.67
C GLY A 494 -7.16 41.82 26.61
N ASP A 495 -8.08 41.85 27.59
CA ASP A 495 -9.05 42.92 27.82
C ASP A 495 -8.69 43.66 29.13
N GLY A 496 -8.23 44.92 29.06
CA GLY A 496 -7.95 45.75 30.24
C GLY A 496 -6.91 46.86 30.02
N PRO A 497 -6.85 47.88 30.91
CA PRO A 497 -5.79 48.89 30.88
C PRO A 497 -4.44 48.26 31.27
N GLY A 498 -3.43 48.41 30.42
CA GLY A 498 -2.15 47.67 30.53
C GLY A 498 -2.16 46.30 29.84
N GLY A 499 -3.17 46.00 29.01
CA GLY A 499 -3.35 44.67 28.41
C GLY A 499 -2.20 44.20 27.50
N CYS A 500 -1.87 42.92 27.62
CA CYS A 500 -0.92 42.21 26.76
C CYS A 500 -1.24 42.37 25.27
N ALA A 501 -0.21 42.51 24.43
CA ALA A 501 -0.33 42.51 22.98
C ALA A 501 0.78 41.66 22.34
N ALA A 502 0.50 41.00 21.21
CA ALA A 502 1.40 40.03 20.63
C ALA A 502 1.46 40.05 19.09
N VAL A 503 2.59 39.61 18.54
CA VAL A 503 2.86 39.45 17.10
C VAL A 503 3.46 38.05 16.87
N VAL A 504 3.25 37.46 15.70
CA VAL A 504 3.96 36.23 15.30
C VAL A 504 4.97 36.56 14.22
N GLU A 505 6.24 36.29 14.49
CA GLU A 505 7.34 36.49 13.54
C GLU A 505 7.85 35.16 12.99
N ARG A 506 8.16 35.14 11.68
CA ARG A 506 8.47 33.90 10.97
C ARG A 506 9.97 33.64 10.86
N ASP A 507 10.34 32.36 10.87
CA ASP A 507 11.69 31.89 10.51
C ASP A 507 12.79 32.60 11.32
N ILE A 508 12.58 32.71 12.63
CA ILE A 508 13.57 33.21 13.59
C ILE A 508 14.36 32.02 14.12
N VAL A 509 15.68 32.09 13.91
CA VAL A 509 16.66 31.14 14.45
C VAL A 509 17.08 31.61 15.84
N ALA A 510 16.55 30.95 16.87
CA ALA A 510 16.74 31.33 18.28
C ALA A 510 17.82 30.48 18.99
N GLY A 511 18.80 29.97 18.24
CA GLY A 511 19.80 29.05 18.76
C GLY A 511 21.00 28.92 17.83
N PRO A 512 21.96 28.03 18.12
CA PRO A 512 23.24 27.97 17.43
C PRO A 512 23.17 27.47 15.97
N ASN A 513 22.01 27.01 15.48
CA ASN A 513 21.84 26.51 14.11
C ASN A 513 20.36 26.52 13.67
N ASP A 514 20.12 26.24 12.39
CA ASP A 514 18.79 26.26 11.74
C ASP A 514 17.75 25.29 12.32
N THR A 515 18.11 24.29 13.15
CA THR A 515 17.08 23.44 13.80
C THR A 515 16.27 24.19 14.87
N PHE A 516 16.69 25.41 15.23
CA PHE A 516 15.93 26.33 16.08
C PHE A 516 15.22 27.43 15.29
N ARG A 517 15.06 27.25 13.97
CA ARG A 517 14.23 28.11 13.13
C ARG A 517 12.75 27.82 13.39
N PHE A 518 12.09 28.67 14.16
CA PHE A 518 10.65 28.59 14.40
C PHE A 518 9.94 29.87 13.94
N HIS A 519 8.63 29.79 13.83
CA HIS A 519 7.74 30.94 13.96
C HIS A 519 7.53 31.19 15.46
N TRP A 520 7.76 32.43 15.90
CA TRP A 520 7.74 32.83 17.32
C TRP A 520 6.58 33.79 17.59
N LEU A 521 5.79 33.49 18.62
CA LEU A 521 4.87 34.44 19.22
C LEU A 521 5.67 35.30 20.20
N LEU A 522 5.68 36.61 19.96
CA LEU A 522 6.33 37.61 20.80
C LEU A 522 5.23 38.48 21.40
N ALA A 523 5.10 38.47 22.72
CA ALA A 523 4.10 39.24 23.44
C ALA A 523 4.75 40.20 24.44
N ASP A 524 4.34 41.46 24.40
CA ASP A 524 4.54 42.40 25.49
C ASP A 524 3.57 42.00 26.62
N VAL A 525 4.13 41.74 27.80
CA VAL A 525 3.39 41.31 29.00
C VAL A 525 3.57 42.28 30.18
N ALA A 526 4.04 43.51 29.93
CA ALA A 526 4.39 44.49 30.96
C ALA A 526 3.24 44.93 31.90
N GLY A 527 1.98 44.54 31.63
CA GLY A 527 0.82 44.78 32.50
C GLY A 527 -0.04 43.54 32.79
N CYS A 528 0.49 42.32 32.61
CA CYS A 528 -0.26 41.07 32.83
C CYS A 528 0.21 40.28 34.06
N GLU A 529 -0.73 39.64 34.76
CA GLU A 529 -0.38 38.74 35.87
C GLU A 529 0.38 37.50 35.37
N PRO A 530 1.43 37.03 36.09
CA PRO A 530 2.17 35.83 35.71
C PRO A 530 1.29 34.57 35.73
N GLY A 531 1.18 33.87 34.59
CA GLY A 531 0.30 32.71 34.46
C GLY A 531 0.77 31.70 33.41
N ASN A 532 -0.18 31.18 32.63
CA ASN A 532 0.08 30.32 31.48
C ASN A 532 -0.53 30.96 30.22
N VAL A 533 0.23 31.05 29.14
CA VAL A 533 -0.34 31.35 27.81
C VAL A 533 -0.72 30.05 27.13
N VAL A 534 -1.95 29.97 26.62
CA VAL A 534 -2.39 28.86 25.78
C VAL A 534 -2.37 29.32 24.33
N THR A 535 -1.60 28.62 23.49
CA THR A 535 -1.56 28.86 22.03
C THR A 535 -2.22 27.72 21.30
N VAL A 536 -3.04 28.03 20.29
CA VAL A 536 -3.64 27.07 19.37
C VAL A 536 -3.24 27.45 17.94
N VAL A 537 -2.52 26.56 17.28
CA VAL A 537 -1.85 26.86 16.01
C VAL A 537 -2.51 26.10 14.88
N LEU A 538 -3.24 26.83 14.03
CA LEU A 538 -3.86 26.27 12.84
C LEU A 538 -2.81 26.10 11.75
N LEU A 539 -2.39 24.86 11.54
CA LEU A 539 -1.55 24.45 10.42
C LEU A 539 -2.42 23.98 9.25
N HIS A 540 -2.02 24.26 8.01
CA HIS A 540 -2.58 23.63 6.81
C HIS A 540 -2.47 22.09 6.85
N ARG A 541 -1.52 21.59 7.64
CA ARG A 541 -1.13 20.18 7.74
C ARG A 541 -1.18 19.66 9.17
N GLN A 542 -2.39 19.56 9.73
CA GLN A 542 -2.57 18.84 11.00
C GLN A 542 -2.16 17.36 10.85
N SER A 543 -1.24 16.90 11.69
CA SER A 543 -0.75 15.51 11.73
C SER A 543 -1.80 14.49 12.21
N ALA A 544 -2.84 14.97 12.89
CA ALA A 544 -4.02 14.23 13.29
C ALA A 544 -5.28 14.85 12.65
N ARG A 545 -5.71 14.32 11.50
CA ARG A 545 -7.03 14.63 10.93
C ARG A 545 -8.08 13.66 11.49
N PRO A 546 -9.10 14.13 12.23
CA PRO A 546 -10.16 13.29 12.78
C PRO A 546 -11.44 13.33 11.94
N LEU A 547 -11.51 14.23 10.95
CA LEU A 547 -12.65 14.45 10.05
C LEU A 547 -12.19 14.45 8.59
N PRO A 548 -13.09 14.14 7.63
CA PRO A 548 -12.84 14.30 6.20
C PRO A 548 -12.42 15.72 5.83
N VAL A 549 -11.50 15.85 4.86
CA VAL A 549 -10.89 17.12 4.43
C VAL A 549 -11.94 18.19 4.05
N ALA A 550 -13.07 17.79 3.46
CA ALA A 550 -14.14 18.73 3.10
C ALA A 550 -14.83 19.36 4.33
N LEU A 551 -15.05 18.58 5.40
CA LEU A 551 -15.62 19.07 6.65
C LEU A 551 -14.59 19.90 7.42
N GLN A 552 -13.35 19.41 7.50
CA GLN A 552 -12.24 20.15 8.11
C GLN A 552 -12.07 21.53 7.46
N ARG A 553 -11.99 21.61 6.12
CA ARG A 553 -11.88 22.89 5.40
C ARG A 553 -13.08 23.83 5.60
N ARG A 554 -14.28 23.29 5.85
CA ARG A 554 -15.47 24.10 6.17
C ARG A 554 -15.33 24.75 7.54
N TYR A 555 -14.91 24.00 8.56
CA TYR A 555 -14.65 24.54 9.90
C TYR A 555 -13.42 25.46 9.93
N GLU A 556 -12.34 25.13 9.21
CA GLU A 556 -11.16 25.99 9.07
C GLU A 556 -11.53 27.38 8.53
N ARG A 557 -12.36 27.47 7.49
CA ARG A 557 -12.86 28.77 7.00
C ARG A 557 -13.66 29.52 8.07
N GLN A 558 -14.63 28.85 8.70
CA GLN A 558 -15.46 29.45 9.75
C GLN A 558 -14.65 29.97 10.97
N LEU A 559 -13.51 29.35 11.27
CA LEU A 559 -12.58 29.81 12.31
C LEU A 559 -11.67 30.95 11.82
N LEU A 560 -11.18 30.88 10.57
CA LEU A 560 -10.34 31.91 9.98
C LEU A 560 -11.09 33.24 9.75
N ASP A 561 -12.40 33.20 9.54
CA ASP A 561 -13.25 34.39 9.38
C ASP A 561 -13.54 35.12 10.72
N ARG A 562 -13.00 34.64 11.86
CA ARG A 562 -13.25 35.19 13.20
C ARG A 562 -11.98 35.71 13.88
N GLU A 563 -12.12 36.80 14.62
CA GLU A 563 -11.03 37.39 15.42
C GLU A 563 -10.95 36.81 16.84
N ARG A 564 -12.10 36.43 17.42
CA ARG A 564 -12.22 35.81 18.76
C ARG A 564 -12.99 34.49 18.65
N VAL A 565 -12.53 33.45 19.36
CA VAL A 565 -13.14 32.11 19.39
C VAL A 565 -13.19 31.58 20.84
N PRO A 566 -14.37 31.19 21.35
CA PRO A 566 -14.49 30.52 22.65
C PRO A 566 -13.83 29.13 22.67
N VAL A 567 -13.35 28.67 23.84
CA VAL A 567 -12.86 27.30 24.05
C VAL A 567 -13.81 26.23 23.50
N ASP A 568 -15.10 26.33 23.80
CA ASP A 568 -16.08 25.28 23.47
C ASP A 568 -16.39 25.23 21.96
N GLU A 569 -16.12 26.32 21.24
CA GLU A 569 -16.21 26.41 19.78
C GLU A 569 -14.89 26.13 19.06
N MET A 570 -13.77 26.02 19.78
CA MET A 570 -12.54 25.41 19.26
C MET A 570 -12.67 23.88 19.34
N PRO A 571 -12.84 23.16 18.21
CA PRO A 571 -12.81 21.71 18.28
C PRO A 571 -11.45 21.26 18.81
N LEU A 572 -11.42 20.13 19.55
CA LEU A 572 -10.22 19.35 19.95
C LEU A 572 -9.33 18.88 18.78
N PHE A 573 -9.60 19.39 17.59
CA PHE A 573 -9.14 19.02 16.28
C PHE A 573 -8.69 20.25 15.45
N ALA A 574 -8.76 21.45 16.01
CA ALA A 574 -8.38 22.70 15.37
C ALA A 574 -6.95 23.10 15.76
N GLY A 575 -5.97 22.43 15.17
CA GLY A 575 -4.55 22.80 15.31
C GLY A 575 -3.83 22.14 16.48
N ILE A 576 -2.60 22.59 16.73
CA ILE A 576 -1.77 22.14 17.85
C ILE A 576 -2.01 23.07 19.04
N ARG A 577 -2.50 22.54 20.16
CA ARG A 577 -2.71 23.27 21.42
C ARG A 577 -1.52 23.03 22.35
N HIS A 578 -0.87 24.11 22.77
CA HIS A 578 0.17 24.09 23.80
C HIS A 578 -0.17 25.09 24.92
N SER A 579 0.30 24.78 26.13
CA SER A 579 0.25 25.65 27.31
C SER A 579 1.69 25.96 27.70
N TRP A 580 2.00 27.24 27.88
CA TRP A 580 3.35 27.75 28.10
C TRP A 580 3.41 28.51 29.41
N ASN A 581 4.35 28.15 30.28
CA ASN A 581 4.58 28.83 31.55
C ASN A 581 5.34 30.14 31.30
N PHE A 582 4.83 31.27 31.81
CA PHE A 582 5.49 32.57 31.61
C PHE A 582 6.98 32.55 32.00
N ARG A 583 7.32 31.88 33.11
CA ARG A 583 8.69 31.90 33.68
C ARG A 583 9.76 31.23 32.81
N GLU A 584 9.37 30.31 31.94
CA GLU A 584 10.30 29.57 31.07
C GLU A 584 10.60 30.32 29.76
N TRP A 585 9.70 31.22 29.35
CA TRP A 585 9.69 31.85 28.03
C TRP A 585 9.77 33.39 28.09
N THR A 586 10.05 33.95 29.27
CA THR A 586 10.28 35.39 29.43
C THR A 586 11.71 35.76 29.04
N ALA A 587 11.85 36.80 28.22
CA ALA A 587 13.09 37.52 27.94
C ALA A 587 12.98 38.94 28.51
N ASP A 588 14.06 39.45 29.09
CA ASP A 588 14.15 40.84 29.57
C ASP A 588 14.93 41.68 28.56
N THR A 589 14.35 42.80 28.13
CA THR A 589 14.95 43.78 27.22
C THR A 589 15.45 45.04 27.92
N GLY A 590 15.34 45.12 29.25
CA GLY A 590 15.59 46.33 30.04
C GLY A 590 14.48 47.39 29.93
N SER A 591 13.49 47.19 29.05
CA SER A 591 12.29 48.04 28.91
C SER A 591 11.02 47.39 29.47
N GLY A 592 11.07 46.12 29.84
CA GLY A 592 9.95 45.34 30.38
C GLY A 592 10.09 43.85 30.05
N PRO A 593 9.36 42.96 30.75
CA PRO A 593 9.36 41.54 30.43
C PRO A 593 8.57 41.27 29.14
N TRP A 594 9.21 40.57 28.21
CA TRP A 594 8.59 40.06 26.98
C TRP A 594 8.47 38.54 27.04
N LEU A 595 7.39 38.00 26.50
CA LEU A 595 7.21 36.56 26.35
C LEU A 595 7.52 36.17 24.90
N ALA A 596 8.50 35.28 24.70
CA ALA A 596 8.87 34.77 23.38
C ALA A 596 8.69 33.25 23.35
N ILE A 597 7.70 32.77 22.61
CA ILE A 597 7.28 31.37 22.54
C ILE A 597 7.44 30.82 21.11
N PRO A 598 8.10 29.66 20.90
CA PRO A 598 8.13 28.99 19.60
C PRO A 598 6.76 28.32 19.35
N VAL A 599 5.96 28.88 18.43
CA VAL A 599 4.59 28.40 18.16
C VAL A 599 4.49 27.40 17.01
N ALA A 600 5.40 27.44 16.03
CA ALA A 600 5.45 26.43 14.96
C ALA A 600 6.83 26.30 14.34
N ALA A 601 7.22 25.07 13.96
CA ALA A 601 8.37 24.87 13.07
C ALA A 601 7.89 25.00 11.60
N PRO A 602 8.69 25.59 10.69
CA PRO A 602 8.35 25.65 9.25
C PRO A 602 8.05 24.28 8.63
N GLU A 603 8.68 23.23 9.17
CA GLU A 603 8.55 21.85 8.73
C GLU A 603 7.22 21.20 9.19
N TRP A 604 6.52 21.80 10.16
CA TRP A 604 5.14 21.43 10.53
C TRP A 604 4.12 21.82 9.44
N GLY A 605 4.54 22.64 8.47
CA GLY A 605 3.76 23.10 7.33
C GLY A 605 3.19 24.51 7.50
N GLU A 606 2.58 25.02 6.44
CA GLU A 606 2.10 26.41 6.38
C GLU A 606 1.13 26.73 7.53
N VAL A 607 1.53 27.66 8.41
CA VAL A 607 0.64 28.20 9.45
C VAL A 607 -0.41 29.09 8.80
N LYS A 608 -1.68 28.88 9.17
CA LYS A 608 -2.84 29.65 8.68
C LYS A 608 -3.34 30.69 9.67
N ALA A 609 -3.22 30.40 10.97
CA ALA A 609 -3.46 31.35 12.04
C ALA A 609 -2.83 30.85 13.35
N VAL A 610 -2.41 31.77 14.21
CA VAL A 610 -2.10 31.49 15.62
C VAL A 610 -3.19 32.13 16.46
N PHE A 611 -3.75 31.35 17.37
CA PHE A 611 -4.73 31.80 18.34
C PHE A 611 -4.11 31.78 19.73
N VAL A 612 -4.30 32.84 20.51
CA VAL A 612 -3.65 33.04 21.80
C VAL A 612 -4.70 33.35 22.87
N SER A 613 -4.54 32.75 24.05
CA SER A 613 -5.36 33.00 25.23
C SER A 613 -4.50 33.10 26.48
N VAL A 614 -4.71 34.14 27.29
CA VAL A 614 -3.99 34.37 28.55
C VAL A 614 -4.72 33.73 29.75
N ASN A 615 -6.04 33.55 29.65
CA ASN A 615 -6.89 32.91 30.67
C ASN A 615 -7.29 31.47 30.29
N GLY A 616 -7.01 31.04 29.06
CA GLY A 616 -7.36 29.73 28.54
C GLY A 616 -8.85 29.52 28.24
N SER A 617 -9.68 30.59 28.20
CA SER A 617 -11.13 30.52 27.91
C SER A 617 -11.52 31.20 26.59
N ASP A 618 -10.87 32.32 26.26
CA ASP A 618 -11.09 33.11 25.04
C ASP A 618 -9.82 33.18 24.21
N PHE A 619 -9.89 32.77 22.94
CA PHE A 619 -8.77 32.81 22.02
C PHE A 619 -8.89 33.97 21.04
N ARG A 620 -7.83 34.76 20.89
CA ARG A 620 -7.71 35.81 19.87
C ARG A 620 -6.75 35.42 18.75
N ARG A 621 -7.13 35.72 17.51
CA ARG A 621 -6.32 35.47 16.32
C ARG A 621 -5.21 36.51 16.21
N VAL A 622 -3.96 36.07 16.28
CA VAL A 622 -2.77 36.89 15.97
C VAL A 622 -2.41 36.68 14.50
N PRO A 623 -2.22 37.76 13.70
CA PRO A 623 -1.82 37.67 12.30
C PRO A 623 -0.38 37.14 12.17
N LEU A 624 -0.08 36.62 10.96
CA LEU A 624 1.14 35.91 10.58
C LEU A 624 1.92 36.65 9.49
#